data_AF-A0A178MFH0-F1
#
_entry.id   AF-A0A178MFH0-F1
#
_cell.length_a   1.000
_cell.length_b   1.000
_cell.length_c   1.000
_cell.angle_alpha   90.00
_cell.angle_beta   90.00
_cell.angle_gamma   90.00
#
_symmetry.space_group_name_H-M   'P 1'
#
loop_
_entity.id
_entity.type
_entity.pdbx_description
1 polymer ?
#
loop_
_entity_poly.entity_id
_entity_poly.type
_entity_poly.pdbx_seq_one_letter_code
_entity_poly.pdbx_strand_id
1 'polypeptide(L)'
;MPALRFDWRWLALFAIIIVLANTRSLPWPLTALALALPAGWLLYQAAQTLGISLPGGRPSTRVTYWRGRRIETSGPPRRNALWNRANLAPGLLYGVVGLALALAALAVVARNLGI
;
A
#
# COMPACT_ATOMS: atom_id res chain seq x y z
N MET A 1 -16.63 -12.07 -26.70
CA MET A 1 -17.29 -11.97 -25.39
C MET A 1 -16.44 -11.07 -24.49
N PRO A 2 -16.97 -10.00 -23.88
CA PRO A 2 -16.18 -9.17 -22.98
C PRO A 2 -15.79 -9.98 -21.74
N ALA A 3 -14.50 -10.09 -21.47
CA ALA A 3 -13.99 -10.76 -20.28
C ALA A 3 -14.46 -9.97 -19.04
N LEU A 4 -15.20 -10.63 -18.15
CA LEU A 4 -15.61 -10.07 -16.87
C LEU A 4 -14.33 -9.77 -16.07
N ARG A 5 -13.92 -8.50 -16.05
CA ARG A 5 -12.74 -8.07 -15.28
C ARG A 5 -13.16 -8.05 -13.82
N PHE A 6 -12.92 -9.18 -13.15
CA PHE A 6 -13.16 -9.31 -11.72
C PHE A 6 -12.18 -8.39 -10.96
N ASP A 7 -12.69 -7.25 -10.50
CA ASP A 7 -11.89 -6.28 -9.75
C ASP A 7 -11.91 -6.66 -8.26
N TRP A 8 -10.81 -7.30 -7.82
CA TRP A 8 -10.60 -7.76 -6.43
C TRP A 8 -10.76 -6.65 -5.39
N ARG A 9 -10.70 -5.38 -5.81
CA ARG A 9 -10.92 -4.20 -4.96
C ARG A 9 -12.31 -4.20 -4.33
N TRP A 10 -13.33 -4.73 -5.01
CA TRP A 10 -14.67 -4.86 -4.46
C TRP A 10 -14.71 -5.88 -3.32
N LEU A 11 -14.00 -7.00 -3.45
CA LEU A 11 -13.85 -8.00 -2.38
C LEU A 11 -13.17 -7.39 -1.15
N ALA A 12 -12.10 -6.62 -1.36
CA ALA A 12 -11.41 -5.91 -0.28
C ALA A 12 -12.33 -4.89 0.42
N LEU A 13 -13.12 -4.14 -0.35
CA LEU A 13 -14.11 -3.21 0.19
C LEU A 13 -15.17 -3.92 1.03
N PHE A 14 -15.76 -5.01 0.52
CA PHE A 14 -16.74 -5.79 1.27
C PHE A 14 -16.15 -6.38 2.55
N ALA A 15 -14.93 -6.90 2.51
CA ALA A 15 -14.25 -7.39 3.70
C ALA A 15 -14.09 -6.29 4.77
N ILE A 16 -13.68 -5.08 4.36
CA ILE A 16 -13.55 -3.93 5.26
C ILE A 16 -14.91 -3.56 5.87
N ILE A 17 -15.96 -3.48 5.05
CA ILE A 17 -17.32 -3.14 5.51
C ILE A 17 -17.83 -4.18 6.51
N ILE A 18 -17.68 -5.47 6.21
CA ILE A 18 -18.11 -6.57 7.10
C ILE A 18 -17.38 -6.48 8.44
N VAL A 19 -16.07 -6.21 8.43
CA VAL A 19 -15.31 -6.07 9.67
C VAL A 19 -15.78 -4.87 10.47
N LEU A 20 -15.93 -3.69 9.84
CA LEU A 20 -16.44 -2.47 10.49
C LEU A 20 -17.82 -2.67 11.11
N ALA A 21 -18.74 -3.29 10.35
CA ALA A 21 -20.10 -3.58 10.80
C ALA A 21 -20.14 -4.56 11.99
N ASN A 22 -19.16 -5.45 12.11
CA ASN A 22 -19.10 -6.47 13.16
C ASN A 22 -17.97 -6.21 14.18
N THR A 23 -17.46 -4.98 14.27
CA THR A 23 -16.35 -4.60 15.17
C THR A 23 -16.61 -4.94 16.64
N ARG A 24 -17.87 -4.99 17.09
CA ARG A 24 -18.25 -5.37 18.46
C ARG A 24 -18.23 -6.87 18.71
N SER A 25 -18.35 -7.67 17.66
CA SER A 25 -18.52 -9.13 17.73
C SER A 25 -17.26 -9.88 17.28
N LEU A 26 -16.37 -9.20 16.56
CA LEU A 26 -15.12 -9.76 16.06
C LEU A 26 -14.00 -9.69 17.11
N PRO A 27 -13.18 -10.75 17.24
CA PRO A 27 -11.94 -10.72 18.00
C PRO A 27 -11.08 -9.51 17.62
N TRP A 28 -10.54 -8.81 18.63
CA TRP A 28 -9.70 -7.64 18.41
C TRP A 28 -8.49 -7.87 17.48
N PRO A 29 -7.87 -9.07 17.37
CA PRO A 29 -6.80 -9.29 16.41
C PRO A 29 -7.29 -9.15 14.96
N LEU A 30 -8.52 -9.57 14.67
CA LEU A 30 -9.10 -9.49 13.33
C LEU A 30 -9.44 -8.03 12.96
N THR A 31 -9.97 -7.25 13.91
CA THR A 31 -10.23 -5.82 13.66
C THR A 31 -8.92 -5.05 13.50
N ALA A 32 -7.90 -5.36 14.31
CA ALA A 32 -6.56 -4.77 14.16
C ALA A 32 -5.94 -5.12 12.80
N LEU A 33 -6.00 -6.37 12.35
CA LEU A 33 -5.49 -6.79 11.03
C LEU A 33 -6.26 -6.14 9.88
N ALA A 34 -7.59 -6.05 9.98
CA ALA A 34 -8.42 -5.43 8.96
C ALA A 34 -8.14 -3.93 8.80
N LEU A 35 -7.63 -3.26 9.84
CA LEU A 35 -7.15 -1.88 9.77
C LEU A 35 -5.69 -1.80 9.29
N ALA A 36 -4.83 -2.68 9.81
CA ALA A 36 -3.39 -2.68 9.52
C ALA A 36 -3.06 -3.04 8.07
N LEU A 37 -3.80 -3.98 7.46
CA LEU A 37 -3.58 -4.39 6.07
C LEU A 37 -3.82 -3.24 5.06
N PRO A 38 -4.98 -2.57 5.04
CA PRO A 38 -5.19 -1.42 4.15
C PRO A 38 -4.29 -0.24 4.54
N ALA A 39 -4.01 -0.02 5.83
CA ALA A 39 -3.04 0.98 6.27
C ALA A 39 -1.66 0.78 5.63
N GLY A 40 -1.12 -0.44 5.73
CA GLY A 40 0.18 -0.80 5.15
C GLY A 40 0.19 -0.64 3.64
N TRP A 41 -0.89 -1.06 2.95
CA TRP A 41 -1.00 -0.89 1.50
C TRP A 41 -1.06 0.59 1.08
N LEU A 42 -1.83 1.42 1.79
CA LEU A 42 -1.92 2.86 1.51
C LEU A 42 -0.61 3.58 1.78
N LEU A 43 0.09 3.26 2.87
CA LEU A 43 1.41 3.82 3.16
C LEU A 43 2.45 3.38 2.13
N TYR A 44 2.37 2.15 1.64
CA TYR A 44 3.21 1.68 0.54
C TYR A 44 2.94 2.46 -0.75
N GLN A 45 1.68 2.71 -1.10
CA GLN A 45 1.32 3.52 -2.26
C GLN A 45 1.75 4.99 -2.08
N ALA A 46 1.59 5.56 -0.89
CA ALA A 46 2.08 6.90 -0.56
C ALA A 46 3.60 6.99 -0.79
N ALA A 47 4.35 6.02 -0.29
CA ALA A 47 5.79 5.98 -0.48
C ALA A 47 6.20 5.82 -1.95
N GLN A 48 5.53 4.94 -2.71
CA GLN A 48 5.79 4.80 -4.14
C GLN A 48 5.46 6.08 -4.94
N THR A 49 4.33 6.72 -4.65
CA THR A 49 3.88 7.92 -5.35
C THR A 49 4.72 9.14 -5.01
N LEU A 50 5.20 9.23 -3.78
CA LEU A 50 6.13 10.26 -3.32
C LEU A 50 7.59 9.94 -3.71
N GLY A 51 7.89 8.74 -4.20
CA GLY A 51 9.26 8.35 -4.57
C GLY A 51 10.18 8.11 -3.36
N ILE A 52 9.60 7.77 -2.21
CA ILE A 52 10.33 7.35 -1.01
C ILE A 52 10.79 5.92 -1.24
N SER A 53 12.10 5.70 -1.32
CA SER A 53 12.68 4.36 -1.42
C SER A 53 12.50 3.61 -0.10
N LEU A 54 11.66 2.58 -0.10
CA LEU A 54 11.59 1.65 1.04
C LEU A 54 12.82 0.73 1.05
N PRO A 55 13.38 0.44 2.24
CA PRO A 55 14.41 -0.58 2.37
C PRO A 55 13.91 -1.92 1.84
N GLY A 56 14.69 -2.58 0.97
CA GLY A 56 14.32 -3.85 0.32
C GLY A 56 13.70 -3.72 -1.08
N GLY A 57 13.49 -2.49 -1.59
CA GLY A 57 13.10 -2.28 -2.99
C GLY A 57 14.17 -2.81 -3.95
N ARG A 58 13.90 -3.94 -4.63
CA ARG A 58 14.82 -4.46 -5.65
C ARG A 58 15.00 -3.43 -6.75
N PRO A 59 16.23 -3.06 -7.13
CA PRO A 59 16.46 -2.20 -8.28
C PRO A 59 15.83 -2.88 -9.50
N SER A 60 15.06 -2.11 -10.27
CA SER A 60 14.46 -2.61 -11.50
C SER A 60 15.56 -2.78 -12.54
N THR A 61 16.19 -3.95 -12.59
CA THR A 61 17.21 -4.25 -13.61
C THR A 61 16.51 -4.43 -14.96
N ARG A 62 16.85 -3.58 -15.93
CA ARG A 62 16.39 -3.76 -17.32
C ARG A 62 17.43 -4.61 -18.04
N VAL A 63 17.04 -5.83 -18.39
CA VAL A 63 17.84 -6.68 -19.27
C VAL A 63 17.56 -6.27 -20.70
N THR A 64 18.59 -5.83 -21.42
CA THR A 64 18.51 -5.51 -22.85
C THR A 64 19.49 -6.41 -23.59
N TYR A 65 19.06 -6.99 -24.69
CA TYR A 65 19.93 -7.78 -25.57
C TYR A 65 20.38 -6.90 -26.73
N TRP A 66 21.70 -6.78 -26.90
CA TRP A 66 22.28 -6.03 -28.01
C TRP A 66 23.45 -6.80 -28.61
N ARG A 67 23.42 -7.03 -29.92
CA ARG A 67 24.45 -7.78 -30.67
C ARG A 67 24.84 -9.11 -30.00
N GLY A 68 23.85 -9.88 -29.55
CA GLY A 68 24.07 -11.18 -28.89
C GLY A 68 24.66 -11.09 -27.47
N ARG A 69 24.88 -9.88 -26.92
CA ARG A 69 25.34 -9.68 -25.55
C ARG A 69 24.18 -9.26 -24.65
N ARG A 70 24.13 -9.86 -23.46
CA ARG A 70 23.24 -9.44 -22.37
C ARG A 70 23.83 -8.22 -21.69
N ILE A 71 23.11 -7.10 -21.75
CA ILE A 71 23.46 -5.87 -21.04
C ILE A 71 22.45 -5.70 -19.90
N GLU A 72 22.95 -5.79 -18.67
CA GLU A 72 22.18 -5.46 -17.48
C GLU A 72 22.35 -3.97 -17.21
N THR A 73 21.35 -3.20 -17.61
CA THR A 73 21.31 -1.79 -17.23
C THR A 73 20.51 -1.69 -15.94
N SER A 74 21.08 -1.08 -14.91
CA SER A 74 20.28 -0.57 -13.80
C SER A 74 19.21 0.33 -14.40
N GLY A 75 17.95 -0.11 -14.34
CA GLY A 75 16.85 0.65 -14.93
C GLY A 75 16.86 2.06 -14.35
N PRO A 76 16.41 3.07 -15.12
CA PRO A 76 16.41 4.44 -14.65
C PRO A 76 15.73 4.47 -13.27
N PRO A 77 16.32 5.17 -12.27
CA PRO A 77 15.65 5.32 -10.97
C PRO A 77 14.24 5.80 -11.27
N ARG A 78 13.22 5.15 -10.70
CA ARG A 78 11.84 5.59 -10.84
C ARG A 78 11.84 7.08 -10.50
N ARG A 79 11.70 7.90 -11.54
CA ARG A 79 11.82 9.35 -11.57
C ARG A 79 11.46 9.93 -10.20
N ASN A 80 12.42 10.57 -9.52
CA ASN A 80 12.23 11.15 -8.18
C ASN A 80 10.96 11.99 -8.13
N ALA A 81 9.86 11.37 -7.70
CA ALA A 81 8.52 11.94 -7.78
C ALA A 81 8.29 13.00 -6.70
N LEU A 82 9.21 13.12 -5.74
CA LEU A 82 9.21 14.10 -4.64
C LEU A 82 8.95 15.53 -5.12
N TRP A 83 9.25 15.86 -6.38
CA TRP A 83 9.12 17.21 -6.94
C TRP A 83 8.14 17.37 -8.10
N ASN A 84 7.34 16.34 -8.41
CA ASN A 84 6.22 16.53 -9.32
C ASN A 84 4.99 16.95 -8.53
N ARG A 85 4.62 18.24 -8.56
CA ARG A 85 3.46 18.80 -7.84
C ARG A 85 2.17 18.01 -8.08
N ALA A 86 2.03 17.39 -9.25
CA ALA A 86 0.89 16.55 -9.61
C ALA A 86 0.77 15.25 -8.78
N ASN A 87 1.88 14.70 -8.28
CA ASN A 87 1.89 13.46 -7.50
C ASN A 87 1.84 13.70 -5.98
N LEU A 88 1.99 14.95 -5.55
CA LEU A 88 2.08 15.34 -4.15
C LEU A 88 0.72 15.22 -3.46
N ALA A 89 -0.35 15.70 -4.11
CA ALA A 89 -1.72 15.57 -3.60
C ALA A 89 -2.17 14.11 -3.42
N PRO A 90 -2.09 13.21 -4.42
CA PRO A 90 -2.48 11.82 -4.23
C PRO A 90 -1.58 11.09 -3.22
N GLY A 91 -0.26 11.36 -3.23
CA GLY A 91 0.66 10.77 -2.26
C GLY A 91 0.35 11.15 -0.81
N LEU A 92 0.00 12.42 -0.57
CA LEU A 92 -0.44 12.89 0.74
C LEU A 92 -1.78 12.26 1.17
N LEU A 93 -2.75 12.13 0.25
CA LEU A 93 -4.02 11.49 0.57
C LEU A 93 -3.82 10.03 0.98
N TYR A 94 -3.03 9.26 0.23
CA TYR A 94 -2.69 7.90 0.62
C TYR A 94 -1.94 7.85 1.96
N GLY A 95 -1.02 8.79 2.18
CA GLY A 95 -0.22 8.88 3.41
C GLY A 95 -1.08 9.17 4.65
N VAL A 96 -1.93 10.19 4.59
CA VAL A 96 -2.77 10.62 5.71
C VAL A 96 -3.82 9.56 6.05
N VAL A 97 -4.50 9.01 5.05
CA VAL A 97 -5.51 7.94 5.27
C VAL A 97 -4.84 6.68 5.79
N GLY A 98 -3.68 6.30 5.23
CA GLY A 98 -2.89 5.16 5.70
C GLY A 98 -2.42 5.34 7.15
N LEU A 99 -1.93 6.53 7.52
CA LEU A 99 -1.52 6.85 8.89
C LEU A 99 -2.69 6.80 9.86
N ALA A 100 -3.84 7.37 9.51
CA ALA A 100 -5.02 7.34 10.37
C ALA A 100 -5.47 5.90 10.67
N LEU A 101 -5.45 5.03 9.66
CA LEU A 101 -5.77 3.61 9.83
C LEU A 101 -4.71 2.86 10.65
N ALA A 102 -3.42 3.16 10.44
CA ALA A 102 -2.34 2.56 11.23
C ALA A 102 -2.45 2.93 12.71
N LEU A 103 -2.73 4.21 13.00
CA LEU A 103 -2.97 4.69 14.36
C LEU A 103 -4.21 4.06 14.98
N ALA A 104 -5.29 3.91 14.21
CA ALA A 104 -6.49 3.21 14.67
C ALA A 104 -6.20 1.73 15.01
N ALA A 105 -5.43 1.03 14.17
CA ALA A 105 -4.99 -0.34 14.44
C ALA A 105 -4.15 -0.41 15.72
N LEU A 106 -3.19 0.50 15.89
CA LEU A 106 -2.37 0.59 17.10
C LEU A 106 -3.22 0.89 18.34
N ALA A 107 -4.20 1.77 18.24
CA ALA A 107 -5.11 2.09 19.34
C ALA A 107 -5.95 0.87 19.75
N VAL A 108 -6.43 0.08 18.79
CA VAL A 108 -7.13 -1.18 19.08
C VAL A 108 -6.22 -2.14 19.83
N VAL A 109 -4.96 -2.29 19.39
CA VAL A 109 -3.99 -3.16 20.06
C VAL A 109 -3.65 -2.65 21.46
N ALA A 110 -3.30 -1.37 21.61
CA ALA A 110 -2.97 -0.75 22.90
C ALA A 110 -4.09 -0.90 23.92
N ARG A 111 -5.33 -0.57 23.52
CA ARG A 111 -6.52 -0.72 24.36
C ARG A 111 -6.72 -2.15 24.86
N ASN A 112 -6.47 -3.15 24.03
CA ASN A 112 -6.64 -4.55 24.41
C ASN A 112 -5.44 -5.11 25.20
N LEU A 113 -4.27 -4.47 25.10
CA LEU A 113 -3.08 -4.78 25.91
C LEU A 113 -3.03 -3.99 27.23
N GLY A 114 -3.97 -3.08 27.47
CA GLY A 114 -4.05 -2.28 28.70
C GLY A 114 -3.08 -1.10 28.77
N ILE A 115 -2.65 -0.61 27.60
CA ILE A 115 -1.76 0.56 27.43
C ILE A 115 -2.58 1.77 26.99
#